data_AF-A0AAV3X5Z1-F1
#
_entry.id   AF-A0AAV3X5Z1-F1
#
_cell.length_a   1.000
_cell.length_b   1.000
_cell.length_c   1.000
_cell.angle_alpha   90.00
_cell.angle_beta   90.00
_cell.angle_gamma   90.00
#
_symmetry.space_group_name_H-M   'P 1'
#
loop_
_entity.id
_entity.type
_entity.pdbx_description
1 polymer ?
#
loop_
_entity_poly.entity_id
_entity_poly.type
_entity_poly.pdbx_seq_one_letter_code
_entity_poly.pdbx_strand_id
1 'polypeptide(L)'
;MRLAAVSLQYDFLPRFYNMASINVLSNMMVPLAGIVDIAFLGHLADIRHLAGVILATILFDYLYRVLKFLRSSVNALTAQAVGMDDHKTILLVGMRSAVIALGLGLIILLLQYPIQKLGFWILSGSPEIESSGTDYFYARI
;
A
#
# COMPACT_ATOMS: atom_id res chain seq x y z
N MET A 1 -16.66 -42.71 -6.73
CA MET A 1 -16.50 -41.43 -5.99
C MET A 1 -15.05 -40.96 -5.82
N ARG A 2 -14.00 -41.77 -6.12
CA ARG A 2 -12.58 -41.34 -6.02
C ARG A 2 -11.97 -40.66 -7.27
N LEU A 3 -12.65 -40.71 -8.42
CA LEU A 3 -12.09 -40.21 -9.69
C LEU A 3 -12.24 -38.69 -9.90
N ALA A 4 -13.22 -38.04 -9.25
CA ALA A 4 -13.44 -36.59 -9.36
C ALA A 4 -12.44 -35.75 -8.53
N ALA A 5 -11.82 -36.33 -7.50
CA ALA A 5 -10.83 -35.64 -6.68
C ALA A 5 -9.48 -35.47 -7.38
N VAL A 6 -9.11 -36.39 -8.28
CA VAL A 6 -7.82 -36.37 -9.00
C VAL A 6 -7.82 -35.32 -10.12
N SER A 7 -8.96 -35.08 -10.79
CA SER A 7 -9.06 -34.07 -11.85
C SER A 7 -8.98 -32.62 -11.33
N LEU A 8 -9.54 -32.35 -10.14
CA LEU A 8 -9.42 -31.05 -9.46
C LEU A 8 -7.97 -30.70 -9.12
N GLN A 9 -7.13 -31.70 -8.84
CA GLN A 9 -5.74 -31.50 -8.45
C GLN A 9 -4.83 -31.16 -9.65
N TYR A 10 -5.12 -31.71 -10.83
CA TYR A 10 -4.37 -31.38 -12.07
C TYR A 10 -4.73 -30.00 -12.64
N ASP A 11 -5.98 -29.54 -12.52
CA ASP A 11 -6.38 -28.20 -12.96
C ASP A 11 -5.99 -27.09 -11.96
N PHE A 12 -5.78 -27.44 -10.69
CA PHE A 12 -5.38 -26.48 -9.65
C PHE A 12 -3.97 -25.94 -9.87
N LEU A 13 -2.99 -26.81 -10.19
CA LEU A 13 -1.58 -26.40 -10.31
C LEU A 13 -1.39 -25.31 -11.38
N PRO A 14 -1.83 -25.47 -12.64
CA PRO A 14 -1.67 -24.44 -13.67
C PRO A 14 -2.39 -23.14 -13.32
N ARG A 15 -3.61 -23.21 -12.76
CA ARG A 15 -4.39 -22.03 -12.33
C ARG A 15 -3.68 -21.27 -11.21
N PHE A 16 -3.20 -21.99 -10.20
CA PHE A 16 -2.44 -21.43 -9.10
C PHE A 16 -1.16 -20.77 -9.60
N TYR A 17 -0.37 -21.43 -10.45
CA TYR A 17 0.86 -20.87 -11.02
C TYR A 17 0.60 -19.60 -11.84
N ASN A 18 -0.48 -19.56 -12.63
CA ASN A 18 -0.84 -18.36 -13.38
C ASN A 18 -1.21 -17.19 -12.46
N MET A 19 -2.01 -17.42 -11.42
CA MET A 19 -2.36 -16.38 -10.45
C MET A 19 -1.14 -15.92 -9.63
N ALA A 20 -0.35 -16.87 -9.14
CA ALA A 20 0.82 -16.60 -8.31
C ALA A 20 1.91 -15.85 -9.08
N SER A 21 2.22 -16.26 -10.32
CA SER A 21 3.25 -15.60 -11.13
C SER A 21 2.90 -14.14 -11.43
N ILE A 22 1.65 -13.86 -11.81
CA ILE A 22 1.16 -12.49 -12.01
C ILE A 22 1.23 -11.68 -10.72
N ASN A 23 0.84 -12.29 -9.59
CA ASN A 23 0.89 -11.62 -8.29
C ASN A 23 2.33 -11.30 -7.87
N VAL A 24 3.27 -12.24 -8.02
CA VAL A 24 4.69 -12.04 -7.72
C VAL A 24 5.26 -10.91 -8.57
N LEU A 25 5.04 -10.93 -9.89
CA LEU A 25 5.50 -9.88 -10.80
C LEU A 25 4.94 -8.51 -10.40
N SER A 26 3.67 -8.44 -10.01
CA SER A 26 3.04 -7.20 -9.54
C SER A 26 3.68 -6.67 -8.25
N ASN A 27 4.01 -7.56 -7.30
CA ASN A 27 4.64 -7.15 -6.04
C ASN A 27 6.12 -6.78 -6.19
N MET A 28 6.80 -7.22 -7.25
CA MET A 28 8.19 -6.81 -7.54
C MET A 28 8.31 -5.32 -7.87
N MET A 29 7.22 -4.64 -8.23
CA MET A 29 7.25 -3.20 -8.51
C MET A 29 7.67 -2.37 -7.29
N VAL A 30 7.32 -2.81 -6.09
CA VAL A 30 7.67 -2.09 -4.84
C VAL A 30 9.19 -2.03 -4.60
N PRO A 31 9.93 -3.16 -4.57
CA PRO A 31 11.38 -3.11 -4.41
C PRO A 31 12.09 -2.47 -5.61
N LEU A 32 11.58 -2.63 -6.83
CA LEU A 32 12.16 -1.97 -8.01
C LEU A 32 12.03 -0.45 -7.94
N ALA A 33 10.86 0.07 -7.54
CA ALA A 33 10.67 1.50 -7.27
C ALA A 33 11.63 1.98 -6.18
N GLY A 34 11.82 1.19 -5.12
CA GLY A 34 12.79 1.52 -4.06
C GLY A 34 14.24 1.64 -4.56
N ILE A 35 14.68 0.77 -5.48
CA ILE A 35 16.02 0.88 -6.10
C ILE A 35 16.15 2.18 -6.89
N VAL A 36 15.11 2.53 -7.65
CA VAL A 36 15.06 3.77 -8.43
C VAL A 36 15.11 4.98 -7.48
N ASP A 37 14.29 4.99 -6.43
CA ASP A 37 14.26 6.04 -5.41
C ASP A 37 15.65 6.22 -4.78
N ILE A 38 16.31 5.13 -4.38
CA ILE A 38 17.68 5.17 -3.83
C ILE A 38 18.68 5.73 -4.85
N ALA A 39 18.58 5.35 -6.13
CA ALA A 39 19.48 5.84 -7.16
C ALA A 39 19.30 7.35 -7.43
N PHE A 40 18.05 7.86 -7.43
CA PHE A 40 17.77 9.29 -7.55
C PHE A 40 18.25 10.07 -6.33
N LEU A 41 17.92 9.56 -5.14
CA LEU A 41 18.26 10.18 -3.87
C LEU A 41 19.76 10.16 -3.58
N GLY A 42 20.48 9.14 -4.04
CA GLY A 42 21.94 9.02 -3.91
C GLY A 42 22.73 10.00 -4.79
N HIS A 43 22.09 10.63 -5.79
CA HIS A 43 22.71 11.69 -6.60
C HIS A 43 22.52 13.10 -6.03
N LEU A 44 21.76 13.26 -4.94
CA LEU A 44 21.61 14.56 -4.30
C LEU A 44 22.95 15.01 -3.70
N ALA A 45 23.38 16.23 -4.03
CA ALA A 45 24.66 16.79 -3.59
C ALA A 45 24.74 17.03 -2.07
N ASP A 46 23.58 17.15 -1.40
CA ASP A 46 23.48 17.41 0.04
C ASP A 46 22.68 16.32 0.76
N ILE A 47 23.35 15.66 1.70
CA ILE A 47 22.80 14.57 2.53
C ILE A 47 21.59 15.04 3.37
N ARG A 48 21.48 16.34 3.67
CA ARG A 48 20.38 16.88 4.48
C ARG A 48 19.03 16.80 3.78
N HIS A 49 18.99 17.03 2.48
CA HIS A 49 17.77 16.86 1.68
C HIS A 49 17.33 15.40 1.64
N LEU A 50 18.30 14.49 1.50
CA LEU A 50 18.07 13.07 1.57
C LEU A 50 17.47 12.64 2.92
N ALA A 51 18.02 13.13 4.03
CA ALA A 51 17.50 12.83 5.36
C ALA A 51 16.04 13.28 5.54
N GLY A 52 15.67 14.45 5.00
CA GLY A 52 14.30 14.95 5.04
C GLY A 52 13.33 14.07 4.25
N VAL A 53 13.72 13.66 3.03
CA VAL A 53 12.92 12.73 2.22
C VAL A 53 12.75 11.39 2.91
N ILE A 54 13.81 10.87 3.55
CA ILE A 54 13.75 9.61 4.31
C ILE A 54 12.74 9.73 5.46
N LEU A 55 12.77 10.81 6.23
CA LEU A 55 11.80 11.02 7.31
C LEU A 55 10.36 11.06 6.81
N ALA A 56 10.09 11.83 5.75
CA ALA A 56 8.77 11.89 5.14
C ALA A 56 8.32 10.53 4.56
N THR A 57 9.25 9.79 3.95
CA THR A 57 9.00 8.44 3.44
C THR A 57 8.64 7.47 4.55
N ILE A 58 9.34 7.52 5.68
CA ILE A 58 9.03 6.71 6.87
C ILE A 58 7.62 7.05 7.37
N LEU A 59 7.28 8.34 7.46
CA LEU A 59 5.95 8.79 7.86
C LEU A 59 4.86 8.22 6.93
N PHE A 60 5.06 8.31 5.62
CA PHE A 60 4.12 7.73 4.64
C PHE A 60 4.04 6.20 4.72
N ASP A 61 5.16 5.49 4.91
CA ASP A 61 5.10 4.03 5.07
C ASP A 61 4.26 3.65 6.27
N TYR A 62 4.42 4.32 7.42
CA TYR A 62 3.57 4.08 8.58
C TYR A 62 2.09 4.42 8.31
N LEU A 63 1.82 5.57 7.70
CA LEU A 63 0.47 6.01 7.36
C LEU A 63 -0.24 5.01 6.42
N TYR A 64 0.43 4.54 5.38
CA TYR A 64 -0.14 3.56 4.46
C TYR A 64 -0.18 2.15 5.05
N ARG A 65 0.75 1.79 5.93
CA ARG A 65 0.79 0.48 6.60
C ARG A 65 -0.39 0.27 7.51
N VAL A 66 -0.83 1.29 8.25
CA VAL A 66 -2.05 1.18 9.05
C VAL A 66 -3.31 1.09 8.20
N LEU A 67 -3.29 1.47 6.92
CA LEU A 67 -4.43 1.28 6.01
C LEU A 67 -4.36 -0.04 5.23
N LYS A 68 -3.18 -0.68 5.14
CA LYS A 68 -2.98 -1.93 4.38
C LYS A 68 -3.89 -3.08 4.87
N PHE A 69 -4.39 -3.07 6.11
CA PHE A 69 -5.34 -4.08 6.58
C PHE A 69 -6.67 -4.04 5.81
N LEU A 70 -7.12 -2.86 5.38
CA LEU A 70 -8.37 -2.70 4.63
C LEU A 70 -8.35 -3.56 3.37
N ARG A 71 -7.24 -3.53 2.63
CA ARG A 71 -7.06 -4.36 1.43
C ARG A 71 -7.18 -5.85 1.75
N SER A 72 -6.54 -6.31 2.82
CA SER A 72 -6.60 -7.72 3.25
C SER A 72 -8.02 -8.13 3.66
N SER A 73 -8.76 -7.27 4.36
CA SER A 73 -10.16 -7.49 4.74
C SER A 73 -11.08 -7.60 3.50
N VAL A 74 -10.90 -6.71 2.52
CA VAL A 74 -11.69 -6.74 1.27
C VAL A 74 -11.40 -7.99 0.46
N ASN A 75 -10.13 -8.39 0.34
CA ASN A 75 -9.75 -9.60 -0.36
C ASN A 75 -10.37 -10.84 0.29
N ALA A 76 -10.37 -10.93 1.62
CA ALA A 76 -10.97 -12.05 2.34
C ALA A 76 -12.49 -12.13 2.14
N LEU A 77 -13.20 -11.01 2.31
CA LEU A 77 -14.66 -10.96 2.12
C LEU A 77 -15.07 -11.22 0.66
N THR A 78 -14.31 -10.66 -0.29
CA THR A 78 -14.54 -10.90 -1.72
C THR A 78 -14.30 -12.37 -2.07
N ALA A 79 -13.24 -12.99 -1.55
CA ALA A 79 -12.95 -14.40 -1.79
C ALA A 79 -14.06 -15.32 -1.23
N GLN A 80 -14.60 -15.00 -0.05
CA GLN A 80 -15.75 -15.73 0.52
C GLN A 80 -16.99 -15.58 -0.37
N ALA A 81 -17.31 -14.37 -0.82
CA ALA A 81 -18.46 -14.12 -1.69
C ALA A 81 -18.33 -14.80 -3.05
N VAL A 82 -17.12 -14.80 -3.63
CA VAL A 82 -16.79 -15.56 -4.86
C VAL A 82 -16.97 -17.07 -4.63
N GLY A 83 -16.52 -17.59 -3.48
CA GLY A 83 -16.70 -19.01 -3.14
C GLY A 83 -18.17 -19.44 -2.98
N MET A 84 -19.06 -18.49 -2.68
CA MET A 84 -20.51 -18.71 -2.58
C MET A 84 -21.28 -18.35 -3.86
N ASP A 85 -20.58 -17.96 -4.94
CA ASP A 85 -21.17 -17.44 -6.19
C ASP A 85 -22.14 -16.26 -5.98
N ASP A 86 -21.93 -15.48 -4.91
CA ASP A 86 -22.78 -14.35 -4.55
C ASP A 86 -22.27 -13.04 -5.16
N HIS A 87 -22.63 -12.83 -6.42
CA HIS A 87 -22.27 -11.61 -7.16
C HIS A 87 -22.80 -10.32 -6.52
N LYS A 88 -23.93 -10.37 -5.80
CA LYS A 88 -24.47 -9.18 -5.12
C LYS A 88 -23.57 -8.79 -3.96
N THR A 89 -23.12 -9.76 -3.18
CA THR A 89 -22.19 -9.51 -2.06
C THR A 89 -20.82 -9.03 -2.55
N ILE A 90 -20.31 -9.57 -3.67
CA ILE A 90 -19.06 -9.07 -4.29
C ILE A 90 -19.15 -7.56 -4.57
N LEU A 91 -20.23 -7.13 -5.24
CA LEU A 91 -20.43 -5.71 -5.57
C LEU A 91 -20.59 -4.86 -4.30
N LEU A 92 -21.35 -5.35 -3.32
CA LEU A 92 -21.62 -4.64 -2.08
C LEU A 92 -20.35 -4.43 -1.24
N VAL A 93 -19.50 -5.47 -1.13
CA VAL A 93 -18.19 -5.36 -0.47
C VAL A 93 -17.33 -4.33 -1.19
N GLY A 94 -17.29 -4.36 -2.53
CA GLY A 94 -16.56 -3.37 -3.33
C GLY A 94 -17.01 -1.93 -3.09
N MET A 95 -18.32 -1.67 -3.16
CA MET A 95 -18.88 -0.33 -2.95
C MET A 95 -18.62 0.20 -1.54
N ARG A 96 -18.85 -0.62 -0.50
CA ARG A 96 -18.59 -0.22 0.89
C ARG A 96 -17.13 0.13 1.10
N SER A 97 -16.24 -0.69 0.56
CA SER A 97 -14.80 -0.50 0.68
C SER A 97 -14.32 0.73 -0.07
N ALA A 98 -14.88 1.01 -1.24
CA ALA A 98 -14.59 2.22 -2.00
C ALA A 98 -15.01 3.49 -1.23
N VAL A 99 -16.21 3.51 -0.63
CA VAL A 99 -16.67 4.63 0.19
C VAL A 99 -15.77 4.83 1.41
N ILE A 100 -15.38 3.75 2.10
CA ILE A 100 -14.46 3.82 3.25
C ILE A 100 -13.08 4.35 2.80
N ALA A 101 -12.54 3.84 1.69
CA ALA A 101 -11.23 4.26 1.19
C ALA A 101 -11.22 5.74 0.78
N LEU A 102 -12.26 6.21 0.08
CA LEU A 102 -12.43 7.61 -0.29
C LEU A 102 -12.57 8.51 0.95
N GLY A 103 -13.36 8.08 1.94
CA GLY A 103 -13.52 8.79 3.20
C GLY A 103 -12.20 8.93 3.96
N LEU A 104 -11.43 7.84 4.08
CA LEU A 104 -10.12 7.85 4.72
C LEU A 104 -9.10 8.70 3.95
N GLY A 105 -9.10 8.64 2.62
CA GLY A 105 -8.26 9.50 1.78
C GLY A 105 -8.57 10.98 1.97
N LEU A 106 -9.86 11.34 2.02
CA LEU A 106 -10.29 12.70 2.30
C LEU A 106 -9.91 13.16 3.71
N ILE A 107 -10.06 12.30 4.72
CA ILE A 107 -9.62 12.58 6.09
C ILE A 107 -8.13 12.86 6.12
N ILE A 108 -7.31 12.06 5.43
CA ILE A 108 -5.86 12.28 5.36
C ILE A 108 -5.53 13.62 4.69
N LEU A 109 -6.19 13.95 3.57
CA LEU A 109 -5.99 15.23 2.88
C LEU A 109 -6.37 16.43 3.76
N LEU A 110 -7.49 16.35 4.50
CA LEU A 110 -7.93 17.41 5.40
C LEU A 110 -7.03 17.52 6.64
N LEU A 111 -6.50 16.40 7.13
CA LEU A 111 -5.62 16.33 8.30
C LEU A 111 -4.13 16.34 7.92
N GLN A 112 -3.77 16.73 6.70
CA GLN A 112 -2.38 16.71 6.23
C GLN A 112 -1.44 17.51 7.15
N TYR A 113 -1.86 18.68 7.61
CA TYR A 113 -1.08 19.55 8.50
C TYR A 113 -0.85 18.93 9.89
N PRO A 114 -1.89 18.48 10.64
CA PRO A 114 -1.66 17.82 11.91
C PRO A 114 -0.92 16.48 11.76
N ILE A 115 -1.10 15.73 10.67
CA ILE A 115 -0.33 14.51 10.37
C ILE A 115 1.15 14.84 10.21
N GLN A 116 1.49 15.87 9.44
CA GLN A 116 2.87 16.32 9.24
C GLN A 116 3.52 16.74 10.56
N LYS A 117 2.85 17.59 11.34
CA LYS A 117 3.35 18.06 12.64
C LYS A 117 3.56 16.94 13.65
N LEU A 118 2.57 16.07 13.82
CA LEU A 118 2.68 14.93 14.74
C LEU A 118 3.74 13.92 14.25
N GLY A 119 3.79 13.67 12.95
CA GLY A 119 4.73 12.75 12.33
C GLY A 119 6.18 13.16 12.58
N PHE A 120 6.54 14.42 12.27
CA PHE A 120 7.90 14.90 12.50
C PHE A 120 8.25 15.09 13.97
N TRP A 121 7.27 15.45 14.81
CA TRP A 121 7.47 15.46 16.25
C TRP A 121 7.80 14.06 16.81
N ILE A 122 7.07 13.02 16.40
CA ILE A 122 7.34 11.62 16.81
C ILE A 122 8.71 11.17 16.29
N LEU A 123 9.03 11.49 15.04
CA LEU A 123 10.27 11.08 14.39
C LEU A 123 11.51 11.89 14.84
N SER A 124 11.32 12.93 15.67
CA SER A 124 12.39 13.76 16.25
C SER A 124 13.35 14.34 15.20
N GLY A 125 12.80 14.91 14.12
CA GLY A 125 13.59 15.56 13.08
C GLY A 125 14.32 16.81 13.61
N SER A 126 15.59 17.01 13.23
CA SER A 126 16.23 18.31 13.48
C SER A 126 15.55 19.39 12.62
N PRO A 127 15.58 20.67 13.02
CA PRO A 127 14.90 21.76 12.29
C PRO A 127 15.29 21.83 10.81
N GLU A 128 16.56 21.54 10.48
CA GLU A 128 17.06 21.55 9.10
C GLU A 128 16.53 20.38 8.26
N ILE A 129 16.32 19.22 8.88
CA ILE A 129 15.81 18.01 8.21
C ILE A 129 14.28 18.11 8.04
N GLU A 130 13.57 18.67 9.03
CA GLU A 130 12.12 18.88 8.96
C GLU A 130 11.72 19.80 7.81
N SER A 131 12.49 20.85 7.51
CA SER A 131 12.19 21.75 6.39
C SER A 131 12.12 20.97 5.07
N SER A 132 13.16 20.18 4.75
CA SER A 132 13.21 19.41 3.52
C SER A 132 12.18 18.26 3.49
N GLY A 133 11.89 17.64 4.65
CA GLY A 133 10.86 16.63 4.76
C GLY A 133 9.46 17.20 4.56
N THR A 134 9.21 18.44 5.00
CA THR A 134 7.95 19.14 4.84
C THR A 134 7.64 19.44 3.38
N ASP A 135 8.64 19.92 2.63
CA ASP A 135 8.50 20.16 1.19
C ASP A 135 8.14 18.86 0.45
N TYR A 136 8.82 17.76 0.79
CA TYR A 136 8.51 16.45 0.21
C TYR A 136 7.10 15.95 0.61
N PHE A 137 6.69 16.18 1.85
CA PHE A 137 5.37 15.76 2.35
C PHE A 137 4.25 16.42 1.56
N TYR A 138 4.27 17.75 1.39
CA TYR A 138 3.25 18.49 0.64
C TYR A 138 3.33 18.29 -0.88
N ALA A 139 4.48 17.89 -1.41
CA ALA A 139 4.57 17.48 -2.82
C ALA A 139 3.85 16.14 -3.08
N ARG A 140 3.64 15.33 -2.03
CA ARG A 140 3.08 13.98 -2.11
C ARG A 140 1.58 13.93 -1.80
N ILE A 141 1.07 14.84 -0.97
CA ILE A 141 -0.33 14.90 -0.49
C ILE A 141 -0.81 16.35 -0.40
#